data_AF-A0A3D3DG44-F1
#
_entry.id   AF-A0A3D3DG44-F1
#
_cell.length_a   1.000
_cell.length_b   1.000
_cell.length_c   1.000
_cell.angle_alpha   90.00
_cell.angle_beta   90.00
_cell.angle_gamma   90.00
#
_symmetry.space_group_name_H-M   'P 1'
#
loop_
_entity.id
_entity.type
_entity.pdbx_description
1 polymer ?
#
loop_
_entity_poly.entity_id
_entity_poly.type
_entity_poly.pdbx_seq_one_letter_code
_entity_poly.pdbx_strand_id
1 'polypeptide(L)' 'MSVQSLTKAGSSLWLDIYAHDERIGRLEIGRGGIWWGSRHRKKMVRMSWSWFAQKMDELAYD' A
#
# COMPACT_ATOMS: atom_id res chain seq x y z
N MET A 1 -10.04 -15.59 -4.81
CA MET A 1 -10.01 -14.36 -5.63
C MET A 1 -8.65 -13.71 -5.45
N SER A 2 -7.80 -13.68 -6.48
CA SER A 2 -6.50 -13.00 -6.40
C SER A 2 -6.67 -11.51 -6.74
N VAL A 3 -5.90 -10.66 -6.07
CA VAL A 3 -5.86 -9.19 -6.23
C VAL A 3 -5.68 -8.73 -7.69
N GLN A 4 -5.21 -9.62 -8.57
CA GLN A 4 -5.08 -9.38 -10.02
C GLN A 4 -6.40 -9.05 -10.72
N SER A 5 -7.55 -9.37 -10.11
CA SER A 5 -8.88 -9.12 -10.70
C SER A 5 -9.39 -7.68 -10.57
N LEU A 6 -8.76 -6.82 -9.75
CA LEU A 6 -9.17 -5.42 -9.53
C LEU A 6 -8.31 -4.39 -10.29
N THR A 7 -7.19 -4.82 -10.88
CA THR A 7 -6.28 -3.96 -11.65
C THR A 7 -6.42 -4.27 -13.14
N LYS A 8 -7.51 -3.79 -13.75
CA LYS A 8 -7.57 -3.68 -15.22
C LYS A 8 -6.34 -2.88 -15.66
N ALA A 9 -5.59 -3.38 -16.64
CA ALA A 9 -4.30 -2.81 -17.06
C ALA A 9 -4.37 -1.27 -17.16
N GLY A 10 -3.68 -0.57 -16.25
CA GLY A 10 -3.64 0.89 -16.19
C GLY A 10 -4.29 1.55 -14.96
N SER A 11 -5.16 0.86 -14.21
CA SER A 11 -5.77 1.40 -12.99
C SER A 11 -4.97 1.03 -11.73
N SER A 12 -4.88 1.96 -10.78
CA SER A 12 -4.38 1.72 -9.42
C SER A 12 -5.52 1.80 -8.41
N LEU A 13 -5.45 0.97 -7.37
CA LEU A 13 -6.37 1.01 -6.24
C LEU A 13 -5.83 2.00 -5.22
N TRP A 14 -6.69 2.89 -4.74
CA TRP A 14 -6.36 3.86 -3.71
C TRP A 14 -7.18 3.58 -2.46
N LEU A 15 -6.52 3.52 -1.31
CA LEU A 15 -7.13 3.30 0.00
C LEU A 15 -6.67 4.41 0.94
N ASP A 16 -7.60 5.21 1.45
CA ASP A 16 -7.33 6.11 2.57
C ASP A 16 -7.52 5.34 3.88
N ILE A 17 -6.51 5.36 4.73
CA ILE A 17 -6.49 4.63 6.01
C ILE A 17 -6.72 5.64 7.14
N TYR A 18 -7.67 5.33 8.01
CA TYR A 18 -8.07 6.14 9.15
C TYR A 18 -7.88 5.38 10.46
N ALA A 19 -7.54 6.11 11.52
CA ALA A 19 -7.57 5.63 12.89
C ALA A 19 -8.10 6.77 13.78
N HIS A 20 -9.01 6.47 14.72
CA HIS A 20 -9.66 7.49 15.56
C HIS A 20 -10.24 8.67 14.77
N ASP A 21 -10.90 8.38 13.65
CA ASP A 21 -11.48 9.36 12.72
C ASP A 21 -10.45 10.30 12.05
N GLU A 22 -9.15 10.04 12.23
CA GLU A 22 -8.08 10.78 11.60
C GLU A 22 -7.42 9.98 10.47
N ARG A 23 -7.21 10.60 9.30
CA ARG A 23 -6.50 9.95 8.20
C ARG A 23 -5.02 9.80 8.55
N ILE A 24 -4.56 8.57 8.73
CA ILE A 24 -3.15 8.26 9.06
C ILE A 24 -2.28 8.07 7.81
N GLY A 25 -2.89 7.74 6.66
CA GLY A 25 -2.18 7.69 5.39
C GLY A 25 -3.03 7.21 4.22
N ARG A 26 -2.37 7.07 3.07
CA ARG A 26 -2.95 6.58 1.82
C ARG A 26 -2.07 5.50 1.24
N LEU A 27 -2.69 4.40 0.85
CA LEU A 27 -2.08 3.28 0.15
C LEU A 27 -2.52 3.30 -1.31
N GLU A 28 -1.56 3.22 -2.24
CA GLU A 28 -1.83 2.92 -3.65
C GLU A 28 -1.31 1.53 -3.98
N ILE A 29 -2.11 0.72 -4.66
CA ILE A 29 -1.70 -0.59 -5.20
C ILE A 29 -1.82 -0.53 -6.73
N GLY A 30 -0.70 -0.66 -7.43
CA GLY A 30 -0.66 -0.53 -8.89
C GLY A 30 0.71 -0.87 -9.49
N ARG A 31 0.85 -0.81 -10.82
CA ARG A 31 2.11 -0.78 -11.60
C ARG A 31 3.36 -1.47 -10.99
N GLY A 32 3.20 -2.70 -10.47
CA GLY A 32 4.30 -3.48 -9.89
C GLY A 32 4.83 -2.99 -8.53
N GLY A 33 3.98 -2.39 -7.69
CA GLY A 33 4.35 -2.08 -6.31
C GLY A 33 3.20 -1.54 -5.45
N ILE A 34 3.60 -1.07 -4.27
CA ILE A 34 2.75 -0.38 -3.31
C ILE A 34 3.33 1.01 -3.10
N TRP A 35 2.48 2.03 -3.02
CA TRP A 35 2.91 3.36 -2.60
C TRP A 35 2.24 3.72 -1.28
N TRP A 36 3.02 4.28 -0.38
CA TRP A 36 2.55 4.77 0.91
C TRP A 36 2.75 6.28 1.00
N GLY A 37 1.66 6.99 1.27
CA GLY A 37 1.66 8.38 1.68
C GLY A 37 1.30 8.48 3.15
N SER A 38 2.26 8.82 4.02
CA SER A 38 1.98 9.11 5.43
C SER A 38 1.29 10.48 5.56
N ARG A 39 0.38 10.63 6.53
CA ARG A 39 -0.21 11.93 6.92
C ARG A 39 0.85 13.03 7.11
N HIS A 40 2.01 12.69 7.67
CA HIS A 40 3.05 13.66 8.05
C HIS A 40 4.10 13.91 6.96
N ARG A 41 4.03 13.21 5.81
CA ARG A 41 5.03 13.31 4.75
C ARG A 41 4.38 13.74 3.44
N LYS A 42 4.98 14.74 2.79
CA LYS A 42 4.48 15.30 1.52
C LYS A 42 4.69 14.39 0.30
N LYS A 43 5.56 13.38 0.40
CA LYS A 43 5.92 12.49 -0.72
C LYS A 43 5.41 11.08 -0.45
N MET A 44 4.87 10.45 -1.49
CA MET A 44 4.61 9.01 -1.46
C MET A 44 5.90 8.25 -1.67
N VAL A 45 6.09 7.17 -0.91
CA VAL A 45 7.23 6.26 -1.02
C VAL A 45 6.76 5.01 -1.75
N ARG A 46 7.51 4.60 -2.79
CA ARG A 46 7.30 3.33 -3.47
C ARG A 46 7.97 2.20 -2.69
N MET A 47 7.25 1.13 -2.46
CA MET A 47 7.72 -0.13 -1.88
C MET A 47 7.52 -1.23 -2.93
N SER A 48 8.56 -2.04 -3.15
CA SER A 48 8.42 -3.22 -4.02
C SER A 48 7.61 -4.30 -3.31
N TRP A 49 7.02 -5.21 -4.07
CA TRP A 49 6.28 -6.34 -3.51
C TRP A 49 7.17 -7.25 -2.65
N SER A 50 8.41 -7.48 -3.08
CA SER A 50 9.36 -8.29 -2.32
C SER A 50 9.71 -7.66 -0.97
N TRP A 51 9.94 -6.35 -0.95
CA TRP A 51 10.21 -5.63 0.31
C TRP A 51 8.98 -5.65 1.23
N PHE A 52 7.79 -5.44 0.67
CA PHE A 52 6.54 -5.50 1.44
C PHE A 52 6.32 -6.89 2.04
N ALA A 53 6.47 -7.95 1.25
CA ALA A 53 6.32 -9.34 1.72
C ALA A 53 7.28 -9.64 2.88
N GLN A 54 8.56 -9.31 2.71
CA GLN A 54 9.56 -9.47 3.77
C GLN A 54 9.15 -8.75 5.07
N LYS A 55 8.66 -7.51 4.98
CA LYS A 55 8.24 -6.76 6.17
C LYS A 55 6.97 -7.30 6.82
N MET A 56 6.06 -7.88 6.04
CA MET A 56 4.90 -8.54 6.60
C MET A 56 5.29 -9.85 7.30
N ASP A 57 6.23 -10.60 6.74
CA ASP A 57 6.73 -11.83 7.34
C ASP A 57 7.42 -11.54 8.69
N GLU A 58 8.29 -10.52 8.74
CA GLU A 58 8.94 -10.04 9.98
C GLU A 58 7.94 -9.57 11.06
N LEU A 59 6.75 -9.09 10.68
CA LEU A 59 5.77 -8.56 11.64
C LEU A 59 4.76 -9.61 12.10
N ALA A 60 4.48 -10.61 11.26
CA ALA A 60 3.42 -11.58 11.50
C ALA A 60 3.93 -12.91 12.06
N TYR A 61 5.20 -13.27 11.79
CA TYR A 61 5.72 -14.60 12.06
C TYR A 61 7.06 -14.66 12.81
N ASP A 62 7.73 -13.52 13.01
CA ASP A 62 8.87 -13.37 13.92
C ASP A 62 8.42 -12.75 15.26
#